data_AF-A0A2U0A6E4-F1
#
_entry.id   AF-A0A2U0A6E4-F1
#
_cell.length_a   1.000
_cell.length_b   1.000
_cell.length_c   1.000
_cell.angle_alpha   90.00
_cell.angle_beta   90.00
_cell.angle_gamma   90.00
#
_symmetry.space_group_name_H-M   'P 1'
#
loop_
_entity.id
_entity.type
_entity.pdbx_description
1 polymer ?
#
loop_
_entity_poly.entity_id
_entity_poly.type
_entity_poly.pdbx_seq_one_letter_code
_entity_poly.pdbx_strand_id
1 'polypeptide(L)'
;MSGKPAARVGDMIFCSLPQVIPAVPPVPHAPPPGLPIIPPGALTVLIGGKPAARMGDMSLCVTPVPVPNPIVRGAFPVPIMNMPAARMTDSGTHPGSVIMPPCCPTVLIGLSGTTGNPRLGLEDCQAAAAGRNPPPGTLDNNGNPVPSGTTQQSYNNCGVETSRLLINRSNGSNLTQEGLLNWAMGNGIASQTPGNLFASGGTNPAGRRSILNQNGVASHLESRNMANLELSVSQGRGNIVTVDSSTLWSNGATPPSTGDHVVNVIGLEYDDNGDVTNVIITDTGTGQCQQSVPISVWNQATDPAIGSWQTVVTDDPIW
;
A
#
# COMPACT_ATOMS: atom_id res chain seq x y z
N MET A 1 -19.68 2.66 3.47
CA MET A 1 -18.94 1.99 4.55
C MET A 1 -19.43 0.55 4.59
N SER A 2 -18.70 -0.38 3.98
CA SER A 2 -19.04 -1.81 4.02
C SER A 2 -18.24 -2.42 5.16
N GLY A 3 -18.91 -2.74 6.26
CA GLY A 3 -18.31 -3.47 7.36
C GLY A 3 -18.99 -4.81 7.51
N LYS A 4 -18.22 -5.85 7.82
CA LYS A 4 -18.76 -7.18 8.10
C LYS A 4 -19.06 -7.29 9.60
N PRO A 5 -20.15 -7.97 10.01
CA PRO A 5 -20.43 -8.25 11.40
C PRO A 5 -19.21 -8.82 12.14
N ALA A 6 -18.85 -8.23 13.26
CA ALA A 6 -17.70 -8.62 14.06
C ALA A 6 -17.90 -10.00 14.68
N ALA A 7 -16.89 -10.86 14.58
CA ALA A 7 -16.92 -12.19 15.16
C ALA A 7 -16.55 -12.15 16.65
N ARG A 8 -17.11 -13.08 17.41
CA ARG A 8 -16.95 -13.21 18.86
C ARG A 8 -16.81 -14.67 19.23
N VAL A 9 -16.32 -14.91 20.44
CA VAL A 9 -16.41 -16.22 21.07
C VAL A 9 -17.87 -16.71 21.04
N GLY A 10 -18.06 -17.94 20.56
CA GLY A 10 -19.36 -18.59 20.37
C GLY A 10 -20.03 -18.35 19.02
N ASP A 11 -19.52 -17.46 18.16
CA ASP A 11 -19.98 -17.40 16.76
C ASP A 11 -19.42 -18.62 15.99
N MET A 12 -20.10 -19.04 14.92
CA MET A 12 -19.86 -20.36 14.31
C MET A 12 -18.88 -20.31 13.16
N ILE A 13 -17.92 -21.25 13.12
CA ILE A 13 -17.10 -21.53 11.95
C ILE A 13 -17.63 -22.79 11.27
N PHE A 14 -18.09 -22.66 10.03
CA PHE A 14 -18.42 -23.79 9.17
C PHE A 14 -17.13 -24.37 8.58
N CYS A 15 -17.06 -25.68 8.39
CA CYS A 15 -15.96 -26.35 7.71
C CYS A 15 -16.51 -27.49 6.85
N SER A 16 -16.35 -27.37 5.53
CA SER A 16 -16.88 -28.31 4.54
C SER A 16 -16.04 -29.58 4.37
N LEU A 17 -14.88 -29.71 5.05
CA LEU A 17 -14.06 -30.92 4.96
C LEU A 17 -14.86 -32.16 5.40
N PRO A 18 -15.01 -33.18 4.52
CA PRO A 18 -15.78 -34.40 4.82
C PRO A 18 -15.07 -35.29 5.84
N GLN A 19 -15.83 -35.91 6.76
CA GLN A 19 -15.31 -36.90 7.71
C GLN A 19 -14.79 -38.15 7.02
N VAL A 20 -13.66 -38.66 7.50
CA VAL A 20 -13.08 -39.96 7.08
C VAL A 20 -13.72 -41.11 7.88
N ILE A 21 -15.02 -41.05 8.11
CA ILE A 21 -15.79 -42.14 8.75
C ILE A 21 -16.63 -42.88 7.70
N PRO A 22 -17.04 -44.15 7.93
CA PRO A 22 -17.81 -44.96 6.97
C PRO A 22 -19.27 -44.49 6.74
N ALA A 23 -19.56 -43.19 6.83
CA ALA A 23 -20.88 -42.64 6.54
C ALA A 23 -21.02 -42.35 5.04
N VAL A 24 -22.14 -42.79 4.44
CA VAL A 24 -22.49 -42.51 3.04
C VAL A 24 -23.83 -41.76 3.01
N PRO A 25 -23.88 -40.49 2.57
CA PRO A 25 -22.75 -39.66 2.13
C PRO A 25 -21.86 -39.20 3.29
N PRO A 26 -20.58 -38.85 3.04
CA PRO A 26 -19.68 -38.36 4.09
C PRO A 26 -20.23 -37.09 4.75
N VAL A 27 -20.32 -37.09 6.08
CA VAL A 27 -20.79 -35.93 6.85
C VAL A 27 -19.61 -34.96 7.05
N PRO A 28 -19.75 -33.64 6.86
CA PRO A 28 -18.70 -32.68 7.17
C PRO A 28 -18.29 -32.72 8.65
N HIS A 29 -17.03 -32.42 8.98
CA HIS A 29 -16.56 -32.37 10.37
C HIS A 29 -17.16 -31.21 11.18
N ALA A 30 -17.72 -30.19 10.51
CA ALA A 30 -18.52 -29.13 11.11
C ALA A 30 -19.69 -28.80 10.17
N PRO A 31 -20.77 -29.63 10.16
CA PRO A 31 -21.93 -29.38 9.31
C PRO A 31 -22.65 -28.11 9.76
N PRO A 32 -23.50 -27.49 8.92
CA PRO A 32 -24.28 -26.32 9.34
C PRO A 32 -25.01 -26.60 10.66
N PRO A 33 -24.94 -25.70 11.66
CA PRO A 33 -24.49 -24.31 11.57
C PRO A 33 -22.98 -24.05 11.73
N GLY A 34 -22.14 -25.09 11.85
CA GLY A 34 -20.71 -24.99 12.14
C GLY A 34 -20.38 -25.30 13.61
N LEU A 35 -19.16 -25.00 14.03
CA LEU A 35 -18.70 -25.17 15.41
C LEU A 35 -18.23 -23.84 16.01
N PRO A 36 -18.48 -23.59 17.30
CA PRO A 36 -18.25 -22.28 17.89
C PRO A 36 -16.75 -21.94 17.95
N ILE A 37 -16.44 -20.66 17.78
CA ILE A 37 -15.16 -20.09 18.19
C ILE A 37 -15.03 -20.26 19.70
N ILE A 38 -14.00 -20.97 20.15
CA ILE A 38 -13.80 -21.31 21.55
C ILE A 38 -13.10 -20.17 22.31
N PRO A 39 -13.24 -20.08 23.65
CA PRO A 39 -12.47 -19.18 24.48
C PRO A 39 -10.95 -19.34 24.29
N PRO A 40 -10.13 -18.30 24.58
CA PRO A 40 -10.48 -17.11 25.35
C PRO A 40 -11.01 -15.92 24.53
N GLY A 41 -10.73 -15.85 23.23
CA GLY A 41 -10.95 -14.62 22.46
C GLY A 41 -10.21 -13.42 23.06
N ALA A 42 -10.76 -12.21 22.88
CA ALA A 42 -10.28 -10.99 23.51
C ALA A 42 -10.99 -10.67 24.82
N LEU A 43 -10.42 -11.14 25.94
CA LEU A 43 -11.04 -11.03 27.26
C LEU A 43 -11.35 -9.59 27.70
N THR A 44 -10.58 -8.60 27.24
CA THR A 44 -10.75 -7.18 27.62
C THR A 44 -11.57 -6.39 26.61
N VAL A 45 -11.88 -6.95 25.44
CA VAL A 45 -12.62 -6.27 24.38
C VAL A 45 -13.90 -7.05 24.08
N LEU A 46 -15.01 -6.53 24.59
CA LEU A 46 -16.32 -7.16 24.44
C LEU A 46 -17.08 -6.54 23.28
N ILE A 47 -17.56 -7.38 22.37
CA ILE A 47 -18.43 -7.00 21.25
C ILE A 47 -19.79 -7.66 21.51
N GLY A 48 -20.85 -6.85 21.58
CA GLY A 48 -22.19 -7.35 21.93
C GLY A 48 -22.22 -8.18 23.23
N GLY A 49 -21.38 -7.83 24.21
CA GLY A 49 -21.27 -8.49 25.51
C GLY A 49 -20.45 -9.78 25.56
N LYS A 50 -19.80 -10.20 24.46
CA LYS A 50 -18.93 -11.39 24.42
C LYS A 50 -17.50 -11.02 24.02
N PRO A 51 -16.47 -11.77 24.43
CA PRO A 51 -15.09 -11.55 23.98
C PRO A 51 -15.00 -11.54 22.45
N ALA A 52 -14.39 -10.51 21.89
CA ALA A 52 -14.19 -10.39 20.45
C ALA A 52 -13.26 -11.50 19.94
N ALA A 53 -13.55 -12.05 18.76
CA ALA A 53 -12.67 -13.00 18.10
C ALA A 53 -11.65 -12.26 17.22
N ARG A 54 -10.49 -12.87 17.04
CA ARG A 54 -9.33 -12.32 16.34
C ARG A 54 -8.68 -13.40 15.50
N MET A 55 -7.77 -12.99 14.62
CA MET A 55 -6.84 -13.93 14.00
C MET A 55 -6.12 -14.74 15.07
N GLY A 56 -6.07 -16.06 14.87
CA GLY A 56 -5.51 -17.03 15.81
C GLY A 56 -6.50 -17.63 16.81
N ASP A 57 -7.64 -16.99 17.09
CA ASP A 57 -8.74 -17.64 17.80
C ASP A 57 -9.33 -18.76 16.90
N MET A 58 -9.95 -19.79 17.47
CA MET A 58 -10.20 -21.03 16.72
C MET A 58 -11.52 -21.69 17.06
N SER A 59 -12.02 -22.56 16.17
CA SER A 59 -12.95 -23.63 16.55
C SER A 59 -12.21 -24.98 16.58
N LEU A 60 -12.83 -26.00 17.17
CA LEU A 60 -12.32 -27.37 17.12
C LEU A 60 -13.24 -28.20 16.25
N CYS A 61 -12.76 -28.69 15.10
CA CYS A 61 -13.54 -29.56 14.24
C CYS A 61 -13.75 -30.94 14.85
N VAL A 62 -14.95 -31.51 14.67
CA VAL A 62 -15.28 -32.84 15.20
C VAL A 62 -14.73 -33.90 14.25
N THR A 63 -13.57 -34.44 14.62
CA THR A 63 -12.97 -35.65 14.06
C THR A 63 -12.69 -36.64 15.22
N PRO A 64 -12.33 -37.91 14.96
CA PRO A 64 -11.89 -38.83 16.02
C PRO A 64 -10.83 -38.21 16.96
N VAL A 65 -10.01 -37.30 16.44
CA VAL A 65 -9.18 -36.39 17.23
C VAL A 65 -9.60 -34.95 16.91
N PRO A 66 -10.00 -34.12 17.89
CA PRO A 66 -10.36 -32.73 17.61
C PRO A 66 -9.21 -31.99 16.92
N VAL A 67 -9.47 -31.44 15.73
CA VAL A 67 -8.46 -30.69 14.97
C VAL A 67 -8.75 -29.20 15.10
N PRO A 68 -7.79 -28.39 15.57
CA PRO A 68 -7.94 -26.95 15.62
C PRO A 68 -8.13 -26.35 14.22
N ASN A 69 -9.09 -25.44 14.11
CA ASN A 69 -9.30 -24.60 12.94
C ASN A 69 -9.14 -23.12 13.33
N PRO A 70 -7.90 -22.61 13.50
CA PRO A 70 -7.64 -21.20 13.78
C PRO A 70 -8.08 -20.30 12.64
N ILE A 71 -8.58 -19.12 12.97
CA ILE A 71 -8.91 -18.04 12.05
C ILE A 71 -7.61 -17.46 11.48
N VAL A 72 -7.49 -17.42 10.16
CA VAL A 72 -6.29 -16.97 9.45
C VAL A 72 -6.49 -15.69 8.64
N ARG A 73 -7.72 -15.17 8.60
CA ARG A 73 -8.05 -13.85 8.02
C ARG A 73 -8.67 -12.93 9.08
N GLY A 74 -8.46 -11.63 8.93
CA GLY A 74 -8.99 -10.62 9.85
C GLY A 74 -8.76 -9.21 9.33
N ALA A 75 -9.28 -8.20 10.04
CA ALA A 75 -9.12 -6.78 9.73
C ALA A 75 -7.86 -6.20 10.39
N PHE A 76 -6.76 -6.14 9.64
CA PHE A 76 -5.47 -5.61 10.12
C PHE A 76 -5.52 -4.15 10.64
N PRO A 77 -6.27 -3.22 10.02
CA PRO A 77 -6.41 -1.85 10.53
C PRO A 77 -7.19 -1.74 11.85
N VAL A 78 -7.84 -2.83 12.28
CA VAL A 78 -8.64 -2.87 13.52
C VAL A 78 -8.02 -3.91 14.46
N PRO A 79 -6.87 -3.62 15.08
CA PRO A 79 -6.25 -4.53 16.03
C PRO A 79 -7.08 -4.61 17.32
N ILE A 80 -7.34 -5.83 17.77
CA ILE A 80 -7.93 -6.13 19.08
C ILE A 80 -6.89 -6.91 19.87
N MET A 81 -6.41 -6.36 20.98
CA MET A 81 -5.29 -6.93 21.76
C MET A 81 -4.11 -7.37 20.85
N ASN A 82 -3.65 -6.44 19.99
CA ASN A 82 -2.53 -6.60 19.05
C ASN A 82 -2.69 -7.67 17.96
N MET A 83 -3.89 -8.25 17.78
CA MET A 83 -4.18 -9.16 16.67
C MET A 83 -5.30 -8.59 15.79
N PRO A 84 -5.29 -8.80 14.47
CA PRO A 84 -6.38 -8.39 13.57
C PRO A 84 -7.74 -8.92 14.04
N ALA A 85 -8.77 -8.07 14.06
CA ALA A 85 -10.12 -8.49 14.45
C ALA A 85 -10.74 -9.47 13.45
N ALA A 86 -11.39 -10.53 13.92
CA ALA A 86 -12.10 -11.48 13.07
C ALA A 86 -13.54 -11.02 12.82
N ARG A 87 -14.08 -11.40 11.66
CA ARG A 87 -15.39 -10.95 11.17
C ARG A 87 -16.10 -12.08 10.44
N MET A 88 -17.38 -11.89 10.19
CA MET A 88 -18.16 -12.77 9.31
C MET A 88 -17.41 -12.96 7.98
N THR A 89 -17.41 -14.19 7.45
CA THR A 89 -16.69 -14.65 6.24
C THR A 89 -15.17 -14.73 6.31
N ASP A 90 -14.51 -14.28 7.39
CA ASP A 90 -13.08 -14.56 7.54
C ASP A 90 -12.86 -16.08 7.68
N SER A 91 -11.80 -16.59 7.04
CA SER A 91 -11.57 -18.03 6.89
C SER A 91 -10.67 -18.60 7.98
N GLY A 92 -10.83 -19.90 8.25
CA GLY A 92 -9.92 -20.69 9.09
C GLY A 92 -8.82 -21.41 8.29
N THR A 93 -7.94 -22.14 8.98
CA THR A 93 -6.89 -22.97 8.37
C THR A 93 -7.44 -24.12 7.54
N HIS A 94 -8.64 -24.60 7.85
CA HIS A 94 -9.27 -25.67 7.08
C HIS A 94 -9.81 -25.15 5.75
N PRO A 95 -9.53 -25.82 4.62
CA PRO A 95 -10.06 -25.45 3.31
C PRO A 95 -11.59 -25.31 3.32
N GLY A 96 -12.07 -24.18 2.80
CA GLY A 96 -13.50 -23.88 2.75
C GLY A 96 -14.14 -23.53 4.09
N SER A 97 -13.35 -23.40 5.16
CA SER A 97 -13.87 -22.97 6.45
C SER A 97 -14.04 -21.46 6.55
N VAL A 98 -15.18 -21.03 7.07
CA VAL A 98 -15.58 -19.63 7.12
C VAL A 98 -16.39 -19.35 8.37
N ILE A 99 -16.24 -18.15 8.93
CA ILE A 99 -17.11 -17.66 10.00
C ILE A 99 -18.49 -17.35 9.42
N MET A 100 -19.51 -17.97 9.99
CA MET A 100 -20.89 -17.91 9.56
C MET A 100 -21.66 -16.75 10.22
N PRO A 101 -22.74 -16.25 9.56
CA PRO A 101 -23.68 -15.33 10.19
C PRO A 101 -24.34 -15.94 11.45
N PRO A 102 -24.89 -15.10 12.36
CA PRO A 102 -25.03 -13.65 12.25
C PRO A 102 -23.87 -12.84 12.82
N CYS A 103 -22.93 -13.47 13.55
CA CYS A 103 -21.90 -12.76 14.32
C CYS A 103 -22.52 -11.66 15.20
N CYS A 104 -21.86 -10.51 15.39
CA CYS A 104 -22.47 -9.31 15.97
C CYS A 104 -22.96 -8.35 14.87
N PRO A 105 -24.25 -8.37 14.48
CA PRO A 105 -24.74 -7.57 13.37
C PRO A 105 -24.76 -6.06 13.64
N THR A 106 -24.70 -5.64 14.90
CA THR A 106 -24.69 -4.23 15.31
C THR A 106 -23.28 -3.63 15.38
N VAL A 107 -22.23 -4.46 15.28
CA VAL A 107 -20.84 -4.01 15.26
C VAL A 107 -20.23 -4.48 13.96
N LEU A 108 -20.08 -3.55 13.02
CA LEU A 108 -19.53 -3.81 11.71
C LEU A 108 -18.06 -3.40 11.69
N ILE A 109 -17.17 -4.36 11.44
CA ILE A 109 -15.74 -4.10 11.27
C ILE A 109 -15.44 -4.03 9.78
N GLY A 110 -15.06 -2.85 9.33
CA GLY A 110 -14.64 -2.59 7.95
C GLY A 110 -13.30 -3.22 7.62
N LEU A 111 -13.14 -3.62 6.37
CA LEU A 111 -11.83 -3.84 5.74
C LEU A 111 -11.48 -2.76 4.72
N SER A 112 -12.34 -1.77 4.50
CA SER A 112 -12.01 -0.52 3.77
C SER A 112 -10.94 0.22 4.56
N GLY A 113 -9.73 -0.30 4.45
CA GLY A 113 -8.64 -0.04 5.34
C GLY A 113 -7.51 0.40 4.46
N THR A 114 -7.10 1.64 4.64
CA THR A 114 -5.94 2.12 3.93
C THR A 114 -4.69 1.67 4.68
N THR A 115 -3.81 0.91 4.04
CA THR A 115 -2.46 0.68 4.56
C THR A 115 -1.54 1.82 4.11
N GLY A 116 -0.39 1.99 4.75
CA GLY A 116 0.48 3.15 4.57
C GLY A 116 -0.04 4.38 5.32
N ASN A 117 0.41 5.57 4.92
CA ASN A 117 0.06 6.81 5.61
C ASN A 117 -0.22 7.96 4.62
N PRO A 118 -1.36 7.91 3.90
CA PRO A 118 -1.68 8.94 2.91
C PRO A 118 -1.74 10.35 3.48
N ARG A 119 -2.17 10.49 4.74
CA ARG A 119 -2.21 11.78 5.42
C ARG A 119 -0.82 12.42 5.48
N LEU A 120 0.19 11.66 5.90
CA LEU A 120 1.56 12.17 5.97
C LEU A 120 2.15 12.37 4.58
N GLY A 121 1.90 11.47 3.63
CA GLY A 121 2.33 11.66 2.24
C GLY A 121 1.78 12.94 1.62
N LEU A 122 0.50 13.26 1.88
CA LEU A 122 -0.14 14.51 1.47
C LEU A 122 0.54 15.73 2.11
N GLU A 123 0.76 15.69 3.43
CA GLU A 123 1.43 16.76 4.18
C GLU A 123 2.86 17.00 3.66
N ASP A 124 3.63 15.92 3.43
CA ASP A 124 5.01 15.97 2.94
C ASP A 124 5.07 16.61 1.54
N CYS A 125 4.17 16.22 0.63
CA CYS A 125 4.09 16.79 -0.71
C CYS A 125 3.73 18.29 -0.71
N GLN A 126 2.78 18.68 0.14
CA GLN A 126 2.37 20.08 0.28
C GLN A 126 3.51 20.92 0.85
N ALA A 127 4.18 20.43 1.91
CA ALA A 127 5.34 21.10 2.51
C ALA A 127 6.51 21.24 1.52
N ALA A 128 6.71 20.23 0.67
CA ALA A 128 7.77 20.24 -0.33
C ALA A 128 7.67 21.38 -1.35
N ALA A 129 6.49 21.98 -1.54
CA ALA A 129 6.28 23.13 -2.42
C ALA A 129 7.15 24.34 -2.02
N ALA A 130 7.34 24.59 -0.72
CA ALA A 130 8.18 25.69 -0.23
C ALA A 130 9.65 25.57 -0.66
N GLY A 131 10.10 24.34 -0.95
CA GLY A 131 11.44 24.03 -1.41
C GLY A 131 11.62 24.07 -2.94
N ARG A 132 10.60 24.46 -3.71
CA ARG A 132 10.67 24.56 -5.18
C ARG A 132 10.82 26.02 -5.59
N ASN A 133 12.06 26.43 -5.86
CA ASN A 133 12.40 27.82 -6.15
C ASN A 133 13.26 27.91 -7.42
N PRO A 134 12.66 27.75 -8.60
CA PRO A 134 13.39 27.85 -9.85
C PRO A 134 14.12 29.21 -9.97
N PRO A 135 15.35 29.24 -10.49
CA PRO A 135 16.06 30.50 -10.72
C PRO A 135 15.22 31.47 -11.56
N PRO A 136 15.22 32.78 -11.26
CA PRO A 136 14.54 33.77 -12.08
C PRO A 136 14.93 33.66 -13.55
N GLY A 137 13.94 33.67 -14.44
CA GLY A 137 14.14 33.49 -15.88
C GLY A 137 14.18 32.04 -16.36
N THR A 138 13.96 31.05 -15.48
CA THR A 138 13.71 29.66 -15.91
C THR A 138 12.44 29.61 -16.76
N LEU A 139 12.55 29.05 -17.96
CA LEU A 139 11.44 28.87 -18.90
C LEU A 139 11.13 27.38 -19.11
N ASP A 140 9.86 27.07 -19.32
CA ASP A 140 9.41 25.75 -19.79
C ASP A 140 9.67 25.58 -21.30
N ASN A 141 9.32 24.41 -21.85
CA ASN A 141 9.47 24.12 -23.28
C ASN A 141 8.66 25.05 -24.20
N ASN A 142 7.67 25.76 -23.68
CA ASN A 142 6.82 26.70 -24.41
C ASN A 142 7.26 28.16 -24.24
N GLY A 143 8.35 28.41 -23.48
CA GLY A 143 8.85 29.75 -23.20
C GLY A 143 8.11 30.48 -22.06
N ASN A 144 7.28 29.78 -21.28
CA ASN A 144 6.60 30.38 -20.13
C ASN A 144 7.50 30.34 -18.88
N PRO A 145 7.42 31.34 -17.99
CA PRO A 145 8.12 31.31 -16.71
C PRO A 145 7.69 30.12 -15.86
N VAL A 146 8.65 29.40 -15.29
CA VAL A 146 8.39 28.29 -14.37
C VAL A 146 8.07 28.86 -12.98
N PRO A 147 6.89 28.56 -12.39
CA PRO A 147 6.49 29.09 -11.10
C PRO A 147 7.27 28.47 -9.93
N SER A 148 7.41 29.24 -8.84
CA SER A 148 7.92 28.75 -7.56
C SER A 148 6.79 28.40 -6.59
N GLY A 149 7.09 27.65 -5.54
CA GLY A 149 6.13 27.38 -4.47
C GLY A 149 4.96 26.47 -4.88
N THR A 150 5.10 25.72 -5.98
CA THR A 150 4.05 24.85 -6.52
C THR A 150 4.13 23.43 -5.94
N THR A 151 3.03 22.70 -5.91
CA THR A 151 3.03 21.26 -5.60
C THR A 151 3.57 20.42 -6.75
N GLN A 152 3.52 20.96 -7.98
CA GLN A 152 4.13 20.38 -9.16
C GLN A 152 5.65 20.63 -9.16
N GLN A 153 6.43 19.61 -9.53
CA GLN A 153 7.86 19.71 -9.80
C GLN A 153 8.14 20.73 -10.92
N SER A 154 9.28 21.40 -10.85
CA SER A 154 9.59 22.48 -11.80
C SER A 154 10.33 22.02 -13.06
N TYR A 155 10.92 20.82 -13.04
CA TYR A 155 11.81 20.34 -14.10
C TYR A 155 11.46 18.89 -14.50
N ASN A 156 12.20 18.34 -15.46
CA ASN A 156 12.13 16.93 -15.83
C ASN A 156 12.85 16.02 -14.81
N ASN A 157 12.53 16.20 -13.53
CA ASN A 157 13.26 15.65 -12.38
C ASN A 157 12.39 14.83 -11.41
N CYS A 158 11.34 14.17 -11.91
CA CYS A 158 10.37 13.42 -11.08
C CYS A 158 11.04 12.43 -10.12
N GLY A 159 12.08 11.71 -10.57
CA GLY A 159 12.81 10.79 -9.71
C GLY A 159 13.62 11.47 -8.59
N VAL A 160 14.12 12.68 -8.83
CA VAL A 160 14.81 13.48 -7.80
C VAL A 160 13.78 14.02 -6.80
N GLU A 161 12.66 14.55 -7.27
CA GLU A 161 11.61 15.12 -6.41
C GLU A 161 10.94 14.08 -5.53
N THR A 162 10.58 12.92 -6.09
CA THR A 162 10.03 11.81 -5.30
C THR A 162 11.02 11.27 -4.26
N SER A 163 12.33 11.32 -4.56
CA SER A 163 13.36 11.01 -3.57
C SER A 163 13.44 12.10 -2.48
N ARG A 164 13.32 13.37 -2.86
CA ARG A 164 13.32 14.51 -1.92
C ARG A 164 12.20 14.41 -0.89
N LEU A 165 11.00 13.97 -1.30
CA LEU A 165 9.88 13.75 -0.38
C LEU A 165 10.27 12.75 0.72
N LEU A 166 10.84 11.60 0.35
CA LEU A 166 11.22 10.58 1.31
C LEU A 166 12.39 11.02 2.21
N ILE A 167 13.37 11.74 1.66
CA ILE A 167 14.51 12.24 2.43
C ILE A 167 14.04 13.25 3.48
N ASN A 168 13.31 14.28 3.04
CA ASN A 168 12.82 15.32 3.95
C ASN A 168 11.93 14.73 5.05
N ARG A 169 11.13 13.72 4.72
CA ARG A 169 10.33 12.98 5.69
C ARG A 169 11.19 12.20 6.68
N SER A 170 12.17 11.45 6.18
CA SER A 170 12.96 10.50 6.98
C SER A 170 13.87 11.19 7.99
N ASN A 171 14.49 12.32 7.63
CA ASN A 171 15.51 12.96 8.46
C ASN A 171 15.30 14.46 8.71
N GLY A 172 14.21 15.06 8.21
CA GLY A 172 13.89 16.47 8.44
C GLY A 172 14.84 17.45 7.73
N SER A 173 15.60 17.02 6.72
CA SER A 173 16.65 17.82 6.08
C SER A 173 16.17 19.09 5.38
N ASN A 174 14.87 19.21 5.07
CA ASN A 174 14.28 20.34 4.33
C ASN A 174 15.07 20.71 3.05
N LEU A 175 15.56 19.72 2.33
CA LEU A 175 16.24 19.90 1.06
C LEU A 175 15.31 20.61 0.07
N THR A 176 15.89 21.55 -0.67
CA THR A 176 15.25 22.20 -1.80
C THR A 176 15.36 21.33 -3.05
N GLN A 177 14.43 21.52 -3.98
CA GLN A 177 14.44 20.87 -5.29
C GLN A 177 15.74 21.18 -6.03
N GLU A 178 16.12 22.46 -6.07
CA GLU A 178 17.31 22.93 -6.79
C GLU A 178 18.58 22.39 -6.13
N GLY A 179 18.63 22.34 -4.79
CA GLY A 179 19.76 21.80 -4.04
C GLY A 179 19.98 20.33 -4.36
N LEU A 180 18.94 19.51 -4.26
CA LEU A 180 19.04 18.07 -4.52
C LEU A 180 19.27 17.77 -6.00
N LEU A 181 18.63 18.52 -6.91
CA LEU A 181 18.83 18.35 -8.36
C LEU A 181 20.26 18.69 -8.76
N ASN A 182 20.80 19.83 -8.31
CA ASN A 182 22.19 20.21 -8.60
C ASN A 182 23.18 19.20 -8.03
N TRP A 183 22.93 18.71 -6.81
CA TRP A 183 23.75 17.66 -6.21
C TRP A 183 23.69 16.36 -7.02
N ALA A 184 22.51 15.91 -7.42
CA ALA A 184 22.33 14.68 -8.18
C ALA A 184 22.98 14.77 -9.57
N MET A 185 22.85 15.92 -10.24
CA MET A 185 23.52 16.22 -11.50
C MET A 185 25.04 16.21 -11.33
N GLY A 186 25.57 16.91 -10.32
CA GLY A 186 27.02 17.00 -10.07
C GLY A 186 27.67 15.66 -9.74
N ASN A 187 26.91 14.71 -9.18
CA ASN A 187 27.37 13.34 -8.90
C ASN A 187 27.11 12.36 -10.05
N GLY A 188 26.64 12.84 -11.22
CA GLY A 188 26.34 12.00 -12.38
C GLY A 188 25.16 11.04 -12.18
N ILE A 189 24.30 11.30 -11.18
CA ILE A 189 23.14 10.48 -10.87
C ILE A 189 21.92 10.90 -11.70
N ALA A 190 21.77 12.20 -11.93
CA ALA A 190 20.70 12.79 -12.74
C ALA A 190 21.24 13.31 -14.07
N SER A 191 20.45 13.18 -15.14
CA SER A 191 20.81 13.68 -16.46
C SER A 191 20.95 15.20 -16.49
N GLN A 192 21.87 15.69 -17.31
CA GLN A 192 22.09 17.12 -17.55
C GLN A 192 21.89 17.42 -19.04
N THR A 193 21.01 18.37 -19.33
CA THR A 193 20.86 18.93 -20.68
C THR A 193 21.60 20.28 -20.71
N PRO A 194 22.68 20.41 -21.48
CA PRO A 194 23.48 21.64 -21.51
C PRO A 194 22.64 22.88 -21.81
N GLY A 195 22.72 23.88 -20.93
CA GLY A 195 21.96 25.14 -21.05
C GLY A 195 20.45 25.02 -20.84
N ASN A 196 19.94 23.84 -20.48
CA ASN A 196 18.50 23.61 -20.29
C ASN A 196 18.24 22.85 -18.98
N LEU A 197 18.13 23.60 -17.89
CA LEU A 197 17.81 23.05 -16.57
C LEU A 197 16.41 22.40 -16.56
N PHE A 198 15.44 22.96 -17.30
CA PHE A 198 14.09 22.43 -17.40
C PHE A 198 14.06 21.00 -17.95
N ALA A 199 14.88 20.72 -18.97
CA ALA A 199 15.01 19.39 -19.56
C ALA A 199 16.00 18.46 -18.82
N SER A 200 16.52 18.86 -17.66
CA SER A 200 17.46 18.06 -16.85
C SER A 200 16.75 17.34 -15.71
N GLY A 201 17.40 16.32 -15.13
CA GLY A 201 16.93 15.66 -13.91
C GLY A 201 16.45 14.21 -14.05
N GLY A 202 16.56 13.61 -15.24
CA GLY A 202 16.19 12.22 -15.46
C GLY A 202 17.06 11.27 -14.63
N THR A 203 16.45 10.27 -14.01
CA THR A 203 17.14 9.27 -13.17
C THR A 203 16.63 7.86 -13.46
N ASN A 204 17.43 6.84 -13.13
CA ASN A 204 17.01 5.44 -13.16
C ASN A 204 16.81 4.91 -11.71
N PRO A 205 16.30 3.67 -11.49
CA PRO A 205 16.11 3.12 -10.14
C PRO A 205 17.38 3.12 -9.28
N ALA A 206 18.52 2.69 -9.83
CA ALA A 206 19.79 2.66 -9.10
C ALA A 206 20.24 4.06 -8.67
N GLY A 207 20.05 5.06 -9.53
CA GLY A 207 20.32 6.46 -9.23
C GLY A 207 19.44 6.98 -8.09
N ARG A 208 18.14 6.69 -8.10
CA ARG A 208 17.22 7.07 -7.02
C ARG A 208 17.57 6.41 -5.68
N ARG A 209 17.93 5.12 -5.67
CA ARG A 209 18.51 4.47 -4.48
C ARG A 209 19.77 5.19 -4.00
N SER A 210 20.64 5.57 -4.92
CA SER A 210 21.86 6.32 -4.59
C SER A 210 21.55 7.69 -3.99
N ILE A 211 20.53 8.41 -4.50
CA ILE A 211 20.06 9.67 -3.94
C ILE A 211 19.62 9.47 -2.49
N LEU A 212 18.77 8.47 -2.20
CA LEU A 212 18.33 8.19 -0.83
C LEU A 212 19.51 7.85 0.09
N ASN A 213 20.33 6.87 -0.29
CA ASN A 213 21.43 6.36 0.55
C ASN A 213 22.47 7.44 0.87
N GLN A 214 22.86 8.24 -0.12
CA GLN A 214 23.85 9.30 0.07
C GLN A 214 23.29 10.52 0.81
N ASN A 215 21.96 10.61 0.98
CA ASN A 215 21.30 11.62 1.79
C ASN A 215 20.75 11.04 3.11
N GLY A 216 21.29 9.91 3.57
CA GLY A 216 21.02 9.37 4.91
C GLY A 216 19.75 8.55 5.05
N VAL A 217 19.14 8.11 3.94
CA VAL A 217 17.98 7.22 3.94
C VAL A 217 18.39 5.88 3.34
N ALA A 218 18.58 4.86 4.18
CA ALA A 218 18.91 3.52 3.74
C ALA A 218 17.80 2.94 2.86
N SER A 219 18.17 2.34 1.73
CA SER A 219 17.25 1.84 0.72
C SER A 219 17.85 0.73 -0.16
N HIS A 220 16.97 -0.08 -0.70
CA HIS A 220 17.28 -1.17 -1.63
C HIS A 220 16.39 -1.13 -2.88
N LEU A 221 16.76 -1.94 -3.88
CA LEU A 221 15.95 -2.20 -5.06
C LEU A 221 15.23 -3.53 -4.88
N GLU A 222 13.98 -3.58 -5.28
CA GLU A 222 13.20 -4.81 -5.33
C GLU A 222 12.41 -4.92 -6.63
N SER A 223 11.93 -6.13 -6.92
CA SER A 223 11.08 -6.38 -8.08
C SER A 223 9.78 -5.60 -7.97
N ARG A 224 9.40 -4.88 -9.03
CA ARG A 224 8.15 -4.12 -9.13
C ARG A 224 6.97 -5.08 -9.32
N ASN A 225 6.33 -5.48 -8.23
CA ASN A 225 5.10 -6.27 -8.22
C ASN A 225 4.23 -5.93 -7.00
N MET A 226 2.95 -6.27 -7.05
CA MET A 226 1.99 -5.93 -5.99
C MET A 226 2.32 -6.58 -4.64
N ALA A 227 2.77 -7.85 -4.61
CA ALA A 227 3.08 -8.52 -3.35
C ALA A 227 4.19 -7.80 -2.56
N ASN A 228 5.25 -7.37 -3.25
CA ASN A 228 6.33 -6.58 -2.64
C ASN A 228 5.82 -5.20 -2.20
N LEU A 229 5.03 -4.53 -3.04
CA LEU A 229 4.47 -3.21 -2.73
C LEU A 229 3.54 -3.24 -1.51
N GLU A 230 2.66 -4.24 -1.42
CA GLU A 230 1.78 -4.46 -0.27
C GLU A 230 2.59 -4.67 1.01
N LEU A 231 3.64 -5.49 0.94
CA LEU A 231 4.52 -5.73 2.08
C LEU A 231 5.23 -4.44 2.53
N SER A 232 5.86 -3.70 1.62
CA SER A 232 6.61 -2.49 1.97
C SER A 232 5.70 -1.39 2.52
N VAL A 233 4.54 -1.15 1.90
CA VAL A 233 3.58 -0.13 2.35
C VAL A 233 2.97 -0.53 3.70
N SER A 234 2.68 -1.82 3.93
CA SER A 234 2.20 -2.30 5.25
C SER A 234 3.22 -2.17 6.37
N GLN A 235 4.51 -2.12 6.03
CA GLN A 235 5.61 -1.87 6.96
C GLN A 235 5.90 -0.37 7.16
N GLY A 236 5.12 0.54 6.54
CA GLY A 236 5.36 1.98 6.63
C GLY A 236 6.60 2.46 5.87
N ARG A 237 7.14 1.64 4.95
CA ARG A 237 8.32 1.99 4.16
C ARG A 237 7.97 2.89 2.98
N GLY A 238 8.89 3.79 2.65
CA GLY A 238 8.78 4.68 1.52
C GLY A 238 9.01 3.93 0.22
N ASN A 239 8.15 4.18 -0.77
CA ASN A 239 8.18 3.52 -2.07
C ASN A 239 8.32 4.54 -3.19
N ILE A 240 9.30 4.34 -4.08
CA ILE A 240 9.46 5.11 -5.32
C ILE A 240 9.26 4.16 -6.50
N VAL A 241 8.17 4.37 -7.25
CA VAL A 241 7.74 3.47 -8.32
C VAL A 241 7.79 4.19 -9.66
N THR A 242 8.40 3.55 -10.66
CA THR A 242 8.30 3.99 -12.06
C THR A 242 7.00 3.52 -12.67
N VAL A 243 6.32 4.41 -13.37
CA VAL A 243 5.01 4.22 -14.01
C VAL A 243 5.03 4.82 -15.42
N ASP A 244 4.18 4.32 -16.31
CA ASP A 244 3.88 4.99 -17.58
C ASP A 244 2.88 6.12 -17.32
N SER A 245 3.36 7.37 -17.44
CA SER A 245 2.57 8.58 -17.21
C SER A 245 1.38 8.70 -18.16
N SER A 246 1.53 8.27 -19.42
CA SER A 246 0.45 8.37 -20.40
C SER A 246 -0.75 7.53 -19.98
N THR A 247 -0.49 6.32 -19.50
CA THR A 247 -1.50 5.41 -18.95
C THR A 247 -2.08 5.97 -17.66
N LEU A 248 -1.21 6.39 -16.73
CA LEU A 248 -1.61 6.88 -15.42
C LEU A 248 -2.53 8.09 -15.53
N TRP A 249 -2.11 9.13 -16.26
CA TRP A 249 -2.81 10.42 -16.35
C TRP A 249 -4.04 10.37 -17.26
N SER A 250 -4.11 9.41 -18.17
CA SER A 250 -5.31 9.16 -18.98
C SER A 250 -6.28 8.17 -18.35
N ASN A 251 -6.04 7.75 -17.10
CA ASN A 251 -6.86 6.78 -16.38
C ASN A 251 -7.04 5.46 -17.17
N GLY A 252 -5.96 4.98 -17.78
CA GLY A 252 -5.91 3.74 -18.56
C GLY A 252 -6.38 3.86 -20.02
N ALA A 253 -6.84 5.04 -20.46
CA ALA A 253 -7.32 5.23 -21.83
C ALA A 253 -6.20 5.13 -22.89
N THR A 254 -4.97 5.46 -22.52
CA THR A 254 -3.80 5.34 -23.39
C THR A 254 -3.03 4.04 -23.06
N PRO A 255 -2.67 3.23 -24.07
CA PRO A 255 -1.79 2.08 -23.86
C PRO A 255 -0.40 2.51 -23.36
N PRO A 256 0.31 1.64 -22.63
CA PRO A 256 1.66 1.95 -22.16
C PRO A 256 2.62 2.16 -23.34
N SER A 257 3.34 3.28 -23.36
CA SER A 257 4.01 3.75 -24.60
C SER A 257 5.34 4.49 -24.39
N THR A 258 6.02 4.28 -23.24
CA THR A 258 7.37 4.79 -22.85
C THR A 258 7.40 6.13 -22.12
N GLY A 259 6.26 6.66 -21.68
CA GLY A 259 6.20 7.91 -20.91
C GLY A 259 6.67 7.70 -19.47
N ASP A 260 7.95 7.42 -19.24
CA ASP A 260 8.46 7.08 -17.92
C ASP A 260 8.31 8.23 -16.93
N HIS A 261 7.55 7.99 -15.87
CA HIS A 261 7.36 8.90 -14.76
C HIS A 261 7.57 8.18 -13.44
N VAL A 262 7.70 8.94 -12.35
CA VAL A 262 8.01 8.42 -11.03
C VAL A 262 7.06 9.00 -10.01
N VAL A 263 6.52 8.13 -9.16
CA VAL A 263 5.56 8.51 -8.11
C VAL A 263 5.95 7.87 -6.78
N ASN A 264 5.50 8.47 -5.68
CA ASN A 264 5.57 7.83 -4.37
C ASN A 264 4.27 7.09 -4.07
N VAL A 265 4.36 5.83 -3.64
CA VAL A 265 3.18 5.13 -3.10
C VAL A 265 3.09 5.39 -1.60
N ILE A 266 1.98 6.01 -1.19
CA ILE A 266 1.74 6.48 0.18
C ILE A 266 0.63 5.69 0.88
N GLY A 267 -0.09 4.85 0.14
CA GLY A 267 -1.03 3.90 0.72
C GLY A 267 -1.67 2.96 -0.30
N LEU A 268 -2.40 1.96 0.20
CA LEU A 268 -3.20 1.04 -0.60
C LEU A 268 -4.59 0.90 0.03
N GLU A 269 -5.62 0.90 -0.81
CA GLU A 269 -7.00 0.64 -0.41
C GLU A 269 -7.39 -0.80 -0.74
N TYR A 270 -8.15 -1.42 0.15
CA TYR A 270 -8.58 -2.81 0.04
C TYR A 270 -10.09 -2.93 0.05
N ASP A 271 -10.60 -3.93 -0.65
CA ASP A 271 -11.98 -4.37 -0.53
C ASP A 271 -12.19 -5.27 0.69
N ASP A 272 -13.43 -5.73 0.85
CA ASP A 272 -13.86 -6.61 1.93
C ASP A 272 -13.32 -8.05 1.85
N ASN A 273 -12.73 -8.43 0.72
CA ASN A 273 -12.07 -9.71 0.51
C ASN A 273 -10.57 -9.64 0.81
N GLY A 274 -10.03 -8.43 0.99
CA GLY A 274 -8.62 -8.16 1.18
C GLY A 274 -7.87 -7.97 -0.15
N ASP A 275 -8.58 -7.76 -1.24
CA ASP A 275 -7.99 -7.47 -2.55
C ASP A 275 -7.73 -5.96 -2.68
N VAL A 276 -6.58 -5.57 -3.21
CA VAL A 276 -6.25 -4.16 -3.44
C VAL A 276 -7.19 -3.59 -4.51
N THR A 277 -7.91 -2.52 -4.18
CA THR A 277 -8.80 -1.81 -5.12
C THR A 277 -8.12 -0.59 -5.72
N ASN A 278 -7.30 0.11 -4.94
CA ASN A 278 -6.64 1.34 -5.36
C ASN A 278 -5.25 1.45 -4.75
N VAL A 279 -4.36 2.11 -5.49
CA VAL A 279 -3.05 2.56 -5.01
C VAL A 279 -3.12 4.07 -4.78
N ILE A 280 -2.79 4.51 -3.58
CA ILE A 280 -2.76 5.94 -3.25
C ILE A 280 -1.34 6.44 -3.45
N ILE A 281 -1.19 7.45 -4.29
CA ILE A 281 0.11 8.01 -4.65
C ILE A 281 0.20 9.51 -4.46
N THR A 282 1.43 9.98 -4.31
CA THR A 282 1.82 11.37 -4.56
C THR A 282 2.49 11.44 -5.93
N ASP A 283 2.04 12.40 -6.74
CA ASP A 283 2.58 12.64 -8.08
C ASP A 283 3.05 14.09 -8.22
N THR A 284 4.36 14.26 -8.15
CA THR A 284 5.00 15.56 -8.33
C THR A 284 4.92 16.06 -9.77
N GLY A 285 4.72 15.18 -10.76
CA GLY A 285 4.63 15.53 -12.18
C GLY A 285 3.35 16.29 -12.50
N THR A 286 2.24 15.91 -11.88
CA THR A 286 0.94 16.62 -11.99
C THR A 286 0.71 17.62 -10.85
N GLY A 287 1.53 17.54 -9.79
CA GLY A 287 1.33 18.31 -8.56
C GLY A 287 0.18 17.81 -7.69
N GLN A 288 -0.38 16.64 -7.99
CA GLN A 288 -1.41 16.00 -7.19
C GLN A 288 -0.75 15.31 -5.99
N CYS A 289 -0.88 15.93 -4.82
CA CYS A 289 -0.25 15.43 -3.61
C CYS A 289 -0.86 14.13 -3.06
N GLN A 290 -2.11 13.84 -3.43
CA GLN A 290 -2.76 12.57 -3.14
C GLN A 290 -3.76 12.26 -4.26
N GLN A 291 -3.65 11.07 -4.83
CA GLN A 291 -4.62 10.54 -5.78
C GLN A 291 -4.82 9.04 -5.53
N SER A 292 -6.06 8.56 -5.59
CA SER A 292 -6.39 7.14 -5.53
C SER A 292 -6.49 6.59 -6.95
N VAL A 293 -5.52 5.78 -7.36
CA VAL A 293 -5.42 5.18 -8.68
C VAL A 293 -6.09 3.80 -8.66
N PRO A 294 -7.10 3.52 -9.50
CA PRO A 294 -7.70 2.19 -9.57
C PRO A 294 -6.67 1.11 -9.89
N ILE A 295 -6.78 -0.06 -9.26
CA ILE A 295 -5.80 -1.16 -9.43
C ILE A 295 -5.65 -1.60 -10.89
N SER A 296 -6.71 -1.51 -11.70
CA SER A 296 -6.66 -1.79 -13.13
C SER A 296 -5.73 -0.84 -13.89
N VAL A 297 -5.81 0.46 -13.58
CA VAL A 297 -4.96 1.50 -14.17
C VAL A 297 -3.53 1.36 -13.65
N TRP A 298 -3.36 1.10 -12.36
CA TRP A 298 -2.04 0.89 -11.75
C TRP A 298 -1.29 -0.27 -12.39
N ASN A 299 -1.96 -1.42 -12.57
CA ASN A 299 -1.37 -2.60 -13.19
C ASN A 299 -0.97 -2.34 -14.64
N GLN A 300 -1.78 -1.59 -15.39
CA GLN A 300 -1.45 -1.18 -16.75
C GLN A 300 -0.25 -0.21 -16.79
N ALA A 301 -0.22 0.77 -15.88
CA ALA A 301 0.85 1.77 -15.80
C ALA A 301 2.18 1.18 -15.28
N THR A 302 2.14 0.03 -14.62
CA THR A 302 3.32 -0.70 -14.09
C THR A 302 3.60 -2.00 -14.84
N ASP A 303 2.99 -2.18 -16.01
CA ASP A 303 3.15 -3.38 -16.82
C ASP A 303 4.63 -3.64 -17.15
N PRO A 304 5.15 -4.88 -17.07
CA PRO A 304 6.52 -5.18 -17.46
C PRO A 304 6.89 -4.75 -18.89
N ALA A 305 5.91 -4.59 -19.79
CA ALA A 305 6.08 -4.09 -21.14
C ALA A 305 6.66 -2.66 -21.23
N ILE A 306 6.50 -1.85 -20.18
CA ILE A 306 7.09 -0.49 -20.14
C ILE A 306 8.56 -0.48 -19.74
N GLY A 307 9.12 -1.64 -19.41
CA GLY A 307 10.52 -1.81 -19.04
C GLY A 307 10.69 -2.63 -17.76
N SER A 308 11.87 -3.24 -17.60
CA SER A 308 12.25 -4.01 -16.42
C SER A 308 12.66 -3.09 -15.25
N TRP A 309 11.76 -2.18 -14.88
CA TRP A 309 11.95 -1.23 -13.80
C TRP A 309 11.85 -1.90 -12.42
N GLN A 310 12.69 -1.45 -11.50
CA GLN A 310 12.67 -1.85 -10.10
C GLN A 310 12.07 -0.75 -9.23
N THR A 311 11.44 -1.14 -8.12
CA THR A 311 10.99 -0.21 -7.08
C THR A 311 12.16 0.11 -6.16
N VAL A 312 12.30 1.38 -5.77
CA VAL A 312 13.20 1.76 -4.67
C VAL A 312 12.39 1.80 -3.39
N VAL A 313 12.85 1.08 -2.37
CA VAL A 313 12.16 0.97 -1.07
C VAL A 313 13.11 1.36 0.05
N THR A 314 12.63 2.16 1.01
CA THR A 314 13.40 2.48 2.22
C THR A 314 13.53 1.24 3.10
N ASP A 315 14.70 1.05 3.71
CA ASP A 315 14.96 -0.10 4.58
C ASP A 315 14.19 0.03 5.91
N ASP A 316 14.06 1.27 6.40
CA ASP A 316 13.33 1.59 7.62
C ASP A 316 11.95 2.20 7.32
N PRO A 317 10.96 2.02 8.21
CA PRO A 317 9.69 2.73 8.14
C PRO A 317 9.89 4.24 8.26
N ILE A 318 9.19 5.01 7.44
CA ILE A 318 9.23 6.49 7.45
C ILE A 318 7.87 7.12 7.79
N TRP A 319 6.83 6.28 7.90
CA TRP A 319 5.44 6.67 8.10
C TRP A 319 4.73 5.83 9.15
#